data_AF-A0A935LCY2-F1
#
_entry.id   AF-A0A935LCY2-F1
#
_cell.length_a   1.000
_cell.length_b   1.000
_cell.length_c   1.000
_cell.angle_alpha   90.00
_cell.angle_beta   90.00
_cell.angle_gamma   90.00
#
_symmetry.space_group_name_H-M   'P 1'
#
loop_
_entity.id
_entity.type
_entity.pdbx_description
1 polymer ?
#
loop_
_entity_poly.entity_id
_entity_poly.type
_entity_poly.pdbx_seq_one_letter_code
_entity_poly.pdbx_strand_id
1 'polypeptide(L)'
;MTPEQFINRWRDNPLTERAGAQAHFDDLCELLGVDKPRDRDNYCFERGAKKMGGGDGWADVWKRDHFAWKNKSPKRDLVKAATRIATLFAAMQQGGAYGSDDITWFNGGLFAHIDIPPLLPADLACLHRVAAEKDWRAIDPTIFGTLFESGLDPNSRAELGAHFTDVATIQKIIDPLITRPLAVEWQTAKATITAALVKSTPRSHKAATNAYHAYLEHLRNFRVLDAACGSGNFLYLALHALKALEHAAQLDAEALGLQQQLGIECGTINILGLEINEYAAELARVTVWIGDLQWCQRNGRPIHKRPALHSLDAIEHRDALLNADGTEAIWPKADVLVGNPPFLGGSKKRGELGDAYFDALNAVYAQRVPGFADLVCYWFEKARTAIAAGTLVSAGLVATNSIRGGANRKVLDTICKSTRIFEAWSDEPWVNEGAAVRVSTPPLASCTAACTNSGRCACTWLGVGNDPRYTPTTCFETFPFPEGLTPLDTAHQQTETLENGGNYLCSARQPRGGYQRYSN
;
A
#
# COMPACT_ATOMS: atom_id res chain seq x y z
N MET A 1 50.95 16.99 -5.73
CA MET A 1 50.02 16.00 -6.33
C MET A 1 48.97 16.68 -7.22
N THR A 2 48.36 16.01 -8.21
CA THR A 2 47.19 16.56 -8.95
C THR A 2 45.85 16.10 -8.33
N PRO A 3 44.71 16.78 -8.59
CA PRO A 3 43.42 16.39 -8.02
C PRO A 3 42.99 14.96 -8.38
N GLU A 4 43.19 14.55 -9.64
CA GLU A 4 42.83 13.21 -10.11
C GLU A 4 43.70 12.12 -9.48
N GLN A 5 45.01 12.38 -9.30
CA GLN A 5 45.91 11.47 -8.59
C GLN A 5 45.51 11.32 -7.11
N PHE A 6 45.18 12.43 -6.46
CA PHE A 6 44.70 12.42 -5.07
C PHE A 6 43.40 11.61 -4.93
N ILE A 7 42.41 11.89 -5.79
CA ILE A 7 41.13 11.18 -5.81
C ILE A 7 41.34 9.69 -6.09
N ASN A 8 42.14 9.30 -7.08
CA ASN A 8 42.35 7.89 -7.41
C ASN A 8 43.15 7.12 -6.35
N ARG A 9 43.94 7.81 -5.51
CA ARG A 9 44.71 7.21 -4.40
C ARG A 9 43.92 7.05 -3.10
N TRP A 10 42.91 7.88 -2.88
CA TRP A 10 42.11 7.91 -1.65
C TRP A 10 40.64 7.44 -1.82
N ARG A 11 40.15 7.32 -3.05
CA ARG A 11 38.89 6.61 -3.38
C ARG A 11 39.02 5.13 -2.98
N ASP A 12 38.02 4.64 -2.23
CA ASP A 12 37.86 3.23 -1.81
C ASP A 12 39.11 2.60 -1.15
N ASN A 13 39.93 3.42 -0.50
CA ASN A 13 41.19 3.01 0.12
C ASN A 13 40.94 2.11 1.37
N PRO A 14 41.62 0.94 1.50
CA PRO A 14 41.35 -0.03 2.57
C PRO A 14 41.97 0.32 3.94
N LEU A 15 42.73 1.42 4.06
CA LEU A 15 43.36 1.83 5.32
C LEU A 15 42.31 2.22 6.38
N THR A 16 42.60 1.91 7.64
CA THR A 16 41.75 2.31 8.77
C THR A 16 41.89 3.81 9.07
N GLU A 17 40.90 4.40 9.76
CA GLU A 17 40.88 5.81 10.19
C GLU A 17 42.20 6.27 10.82
N ARG A 18 42.86 5.43 11.63
CA ARG A 18 44.17 5.75 12.23
C ARG A 18 45.37 5.53 11.28
N ALA A 19 45.29 4.57 10.36
CA ALA A 19 46.39 4.25 9.45
C ALA A 19 46.44 5.16 8.20
N GLY A 20 45.29 5.65 7.73
CA GLY A 20 45.20 6.53 6.56
C GLY A 20 45.31 8.02 6.87
N ALA A 21 44.91 8.46 8.07
CA ALA A 21 44.71 9.88 8.41
C ALA A 21 45.90 10.79 8.07
N GLN A 22 47.11 10.43 8.53
CA GLN A 22 48.29 11.28 8.37
C GLN A 22 48.71 11.37 6.90
N ALA A 23 48.80 10.24 6.20
CA ALA A 23 49.17 10.19 4.78
C ALA A 23 48.15 10.89 3.87
N HIS A 24 46.84 10.72 4.12
CA HIS A 24 45.79 11.43 3.39
C HIS A 24 45.94 12.95 3.54
N PHE A 25 46.23 13.43 4.75
CA PHE A 25 46.39 14.86 4.99
C PHE A 25 47.70 15.41 4.44
N ASP A 26 48.80 14.65 4.52
CA ASP A 26 50.08 15.01 3.90
C ASP A 26 49.98 15.09 2.36
N ASP A 27 49.20 14.22 1.74
CA ASP A 27 48.89 14.27 0.29
C ASP A 27 47.97 15.46 -0.04
N LEU A 28 47.04 15.82 0.86
CA LEU A 28 46.14 16.96 0.70
C LEU A 28 46.90 18.29 0.80
N CYS A 29 47.85 18.41 1.73
CA CYS A 29 48.77 19.56 1.81
C CYS A 29 49.56 19.72 0.50
N GLU A 30 50.03 18.61 -0.08
CA GLU A 30 50.76 18.62 -1.36
C GLU A 30 49.88 18.84 -2.60
N LEU A 31 48.59 18.56 -2.50
CA LEU A 31 47.60 18.94 -3.52
C LEU A 31 47.32 20.45 -3.48
N LEU A 32 47.25 21.03 -2.28
CA LEU A 32 46.94 22.44 -2.05
C LEU A 32 48.19 23.36 -2.09
N GLY A 33 49.39 22.80 -2.18
CA GLY A 33 50.64 23.57 -2.17
C GLY A 33 50.98 24.23 -0.83
N VAL A 34 50.49 23.67 0.29
CA VAL A 34 50.67 24.21 1.64
C VAL A 34 51.58 23.32 2.49
N ASP A 35 52.12 23.88 3.57
CA ASP A 35 52.95 23.15 4.52
C ASP A 35 52.24 21.92 5.12
N LYS A 36 53.02 20.87 5.35
CA LYS A 36 52.58 19.64 6.03
C LYS A 36 52.66 19.85 7.55
N PRO A 37 51.73 19.28 8.36
CA PRO A 37 51.73 19.46 9.82
C PRO A 37 52.94 18.78 10.46
N ARG A 38 54.01 19.56 10.69
CA ARG A 38 55.30 19.14 11.26
C ARG A 38 55.82 20.06 12.37
N ASP A 39 55.11 21.13 12.69
CA ASP A 39 55.40 21.98 13.85
C ASP A 39 54.65 21.44 15.07
N ARG A 40 55.39 20.86 16.02
CA ARG A 40 54.82 20.25 17.23
C ARG A 40 54.01 21.24 18.09
N ASP A 41 54.30 22.53 18.03
CA ASP A 41 53.72 23.54 18.90
C ASP A 41 52.63 24.37 18.23
N ASN A 42 52.63 24.47 16.89
CA ASN A 42 51.67 25.29 16.15
C ASN A 42 50.87 24.54 15.07
N TYR A 43 51.36 23.42 14.51
CA TYR A 43 50.70 22.72 13.41
C TYR A 43 51.17 21.25 13.28
N CYS A 44 50.44 20.33 13.93
CA CYS A 44 50.86 18.94 14.11
C CYS A 44 49.70 17.91 13.99
N PHE A 45 50.08 16.65 13.81
CA PHE A 45 49.19 15.50 13.94
C PHE A 45 48.97 15.08 15.41
N GLU A 46 47.89 14.35 15.66
CA GLU A 46 47.58 13.65 16.92
C GLU A 46 47.70 14.55 18.18
N ARG A 47 46.94 15.66 18.20
CA ARG A 47 46.92 16.62 19.31
C ARG A 47 45.73 16.37 20.24
N GLY A 48 46.02 16.12 21.52
CA GLY A 48 45.01 16.13 22.60
C GLY A 48 44.50 17.55 22.86
N ALA A 49 43.18 17.69 23.07
CA ALA A 49 42.51 18.95 23.33
C ALA A 49 41.39 18.75 24.36
N LYS A 50 41.30 19.62 25.39
CA LYS A 50 40.20 19.57 26.35
C LYS A 50 38.91 20.08 25.70
N LYS A 51 37.76 19.52 26.10
CA LYS A 51 36.44 19.96 25.65
C LYS A 51 35.77 20.87 26.68
N MET A 52 35.07 21.89 26.20
CA MET A 52 34.21 22.80 26.99
C MET A 52 33.24 22.07 27.94
N GLY A 53 32.67 20.94 27.51
CA GLY A 53 31.76 20.12 28.33
C GLY A 53 32.43 19.18 29.33
N GLY A 54 33.76 19.26 29.49
CA GLY A 54 34.55 18.30 30.26
C GLY A 54 34.96 17.06 29.46
N GLY A 55 36.09 16.47 29.87
CA GLY A 55 36.68 15.29 29.23
C GLY A 55 37.63 15.61 28.07
N ASP A 56 38.53 14.66 27.80
CA ASP A 56 39.58 14.81 26.79
C ASP A 56 39.07 14.49 25.38
N GLY A 57 39.49 15.31 24.42
CA GLY A 57 39.30 15.13 22.98
C GLY A 57 40.63 14.90 22.27
N TRP A 58 40.55 14.42 21.03
CA TRP A 58 41.71 14.16 20.18
C TRP A 58 41.44 14.65 18.76
N ALA A 59 42.27 15.57 18.29
CA ALA A 59 42.31 16.01 16.91
C ALA A 59 43.39 15.23 16.16
N ASP A 60 43.05 14.69 15.00
CA ASP A 60 44.01 13.89 14.23
C ASP A 60 44.98 14.82 13.48
N VAL A 61 44.53 16.05 13.16
CA VAL A 61 45.37 17.20 12.77
C VAL A 61 44.91 18.44 13.53
N TRP A 62 45.84 19.28 13.96
CA TRP A 62 45.54 20.54 14.65
C TRP A 62 46.47 21.65 14.20
N LYS A 63 45.91 22.84 13.94
CA LYS A 63 46.65 24.08 13.71
C LYS A 63 46.19 25.14 14.70
N ARG A 64 47.11 25.67 15.50
CA ARG A 64 46.89 26.67 16.54
C ARG A 64 46.15 27.88 15.97
N ASP A 65 45.15 28.36 16.71
CA ASP A 65 44.34 29.54 16.36
C ASP A 65 43.64 29.46 14.98
N HIS A 66 43.52 28.26 14.40
CA HIS A 66 42.88 28.02 13.10
C HIS A 66 41.83 26.90 13.19
N PHE A 67 42.26 25.63 13.33
CA PHE A 67 41.36 24.47 13.20
C PHE A 67 41.80 23.23 13.99
N ALA A 68 40.82 22.38 14.30
CA ALA A 68 41.01 21.00 14.71
C ALA A 68 40.28 20.08 13.72
N TRP A 69 40.99 19.14 13.11
CA TRP A 69 40.46 18.18 12.14
C TRP A 69 40.35 16.79 12.77
N LYS A 70 39.27 16.07 12.46
CA LYS A 70 39.12 14.65 12.83
C LYS A 70 38.61 13.83 11.65
N ASN A 71 39.34 12.77 11.30
CA ASN A 71 38.93 11.82 10.28
C ASN A 71 37.92 10.81 10.84
N LYS A 72 37.15 10.16 9.96
CA LYS A 72 36.11 9.19 10.33
C LYS A 72 36.05 8.03 9.36
N SER A 73 36.03 6.81 9.90
CA SER A 73 35.82 5.57 9.16
C SER A 73 34.46 5.58 8.45
N PRO A 74 34.36 5.33 7.13
CA PRO A 74 33.09 5.19 6.43
C PRO A 74 32.46 3.81 6.70
N LYS A 75 32.14 3.50 7.96
CA LYS A 75 31.41 2.29 8.35
C LYS A 75 29.99 2.64 8.79
N ARG A 76 29.05 2.55 7.84
CA ARG A 76 27.65 2.27 8.17
C ARG A 76 27.62 0.86 8.77
N ASP A 77 27.50 0.79 10.08
CA ASP A 77 27.47 -0.47 10.81
C ASP A 77 26.11 -1.15 10.59
N LEU A 78 26.07 -2.04 9.58
CA LEU A 78 24.86 -2.74 9.14
C LEU A 78 24.26 -3.58 10.28
N VAL A 79 25.11 -4.15 11.15
CA VAL A 79 24.69 -4.92 12.32
C VAL A 79 23.98 -3.99 13.31
N LYS A 80 24.58 -2.85 13.69
CA LYS A 80 23.89 -1.86 14.55
C LYS A 80 22.61 -1.32 13.92
N ALA A 81 22.55 -1.18 12.60
CA ALA A 81 21.32 -0.77 11.91
C ALA A 81 20.22 -1.83 12.05
N ALA A 82 20.53 -3.11 11.78
CA ALA A 82 19.61 -4.22 11.97
C ALA A 82 19.14 -4.35 13.43
N THR A 83 20.06 -4.27 14.40
CA THR A 83 19.72 -4.26 15.84
C THR A 83 18.75 -3.14 16.18
N ARG A 84 18.97 -1.92 15.66
CA ARG A 84 18.07 -0.78 15.92
C ARG A 84 16.67 -0.97 15.32
N ILE A 85 16.57 -1.53 14.11
CA ILE A 85 15.26 -1.82 13.50
C ILE A 85 14.55 -2.93 14.29
N ALA A 86 15.25 -3.98 14.71
CA ALA A 86 14.70 -5.00 15.62
C ALA A 86 14.20 -4.42 16.95
N THR A 87 14.96 -3.50 17.57
CA THR A 87 14.53 -2.80 18.80
C THR A 87 13.29 -1.93 18.56
N LEU A 88 13.22 -1.23 17.41
CA LEU A 88 12.03 -0.43 17.05
C LEU A 88 10.81 -1.33 16.84
N PHE A 89 10.93 -2.44 16.10
CA PHE A 89 9.81 -3.36 15.87
C PHE A 89 9.37 -4.05 17.16
N ALA A 90 10.28 -4.37 18.07
CA ALA A 90 9.94 -4.87 19.41
C ALA A 90 9.20 -3.82 20.25
N ALA A 91 9.57 -2.53 20.14
CA ALA A 91 8.82 -1.44 20.77
C ALA A 91 7.43 -1.24 20.11
N MET A 92 7.31 -1.41 18.79
CA MET A 92 6.00 -1.38 18.11
C MET A 92 5.12 -2.60 18.47
N GLN A 93 5.71 -3.77 18.76
CA GLN A 93 4.99 -4.98 19.14
C GLN A 93 4.23 -4.84 20.46
N GLN A 94 4.76 -4.14 21.47
CA GLN A 94 4.18 -4.09 22.83
C GLN A 94 4.06 -2.67 23.43
N GLY A 95 4.58 -1.65 22.75
CA GLY A 95 4.76 -0.28 23.25
C GLY A 95 6.07 -0.09 24.03
N GLY A 96 6.53 1.17 24.13
CA GLY A 96 7.65 1.58 25.00
C GLY A 96 8.72 2.40 24.29
N ALA A 97 9.77 2.76 25.05
CA ALA A 97 10.78 3.72 24.60
C ALA A 97 11.72 3.17 23.52
N TYR A 98 11.95 3.98 22.48
CA TYR A 98 13.00 3.80 21.47
C TYR A 98 13.83 5.08 21.38
N GLY A 99 15.03 5.07 21.99
CA GLY A 99 15.87 6.27 22.08
C GLY A 99 15.27 7.34 22.99
N SER A 100 14.89 8.48 22.41
CA SER A 100 14.16 9.58 23.08
C SER A 100 12.64 9.43 23.04
N ASP A 101 12.12 8.53 22.20
CA ASP A 101 10.75 8.57 21.73
C ASP A 101 9.92 7.44 22.35
N ASP A 102 8.69 7.74 22.80
CA ASP A 102 7.76 6.71 23.31
C ASP A 102 6.94 6.12 22.16
N ILE A 103 7.16 4.84 21.85
CA ILE A 103 6.52 4.15 20.75
C ILE A 103 5.18 3.59 21.23
N THR A 104 4.10 3.97 20.55
CA THR A 104 2.76 3.42 20.82
C THR A 104 2.72 1.92 20.50
N TRP A 105 1.96 1.15 21.27
CA TRP A 105 1.70 -0.27 21.01
C TRP A 105 0.86 -0.45 19.74
N PHE A 106 1.43 -1.07 18.69
CA PHE A 106 0.77 -1.23 17.39
C PHE A 106 -0.07 -2.50 17.24
N ASN A 107 0.46 -3.69 17.54
CA ASN A 107 -0.05 -4.95 16.94
C ASN A 107 -1.51 -5.31 17.34
N GLY A 108 -2.40 -5.78 16.46
CA GLY A 108 -2.40 -5.75 14.98
C GLY A 108 -2.07 -7.06 14.27
N GLY A 109 -1.15 -7.89 14.79
CA GLY A 109 -0.57 -9.01 14.04
C GLY A 109 0.65 -8.63 13.19
N LEU A 110 0.70 -7.43 12.60
CA LEU A 110 1.82 -6.93 11.75
C LEU A 110 3.24 -7.11 12.34
N PHE A 111 3.37 -6.95 13.66
CA PHE A 111 4.64 -7.13 14.38
C PHE A 111 4.63 -8.38 15.27
N ALA A 112 3.81 -9.39 14.98
CA ALA A 112 3.77 -10.64 15.74
C ALA A 112 5.04 -11.48 15.52
N HIS A 113 5.54 -11.53 14.28
CA HIS A 113 6.89 -12.01 13.96
C HIS A 113 7.79 -10.81 13.66
N ILE A 114 9.08 -10.92 14.03
CA ILE A 114 10.10 -9.89 13.77
C ILE A 114 11.30 -10.61 13.16
N ASP A 115 11.39 -10.61 11.84
CA ASP A 115 12.60 -10.94 11.10
C ASP A 115 13.14 -9.68 10.42
N ILE A 116 14.47 -9.56 10.35
CA ILE A 116 15.16 -8.41 9.78
C ILE A 116 16.06 -8.91 8.64
N PRO A 117 15.69 -8.70 7.36
CA PRO A 117 16.47 -9.20 6.25
C PRO A 117 17.89 -8.58 6.21
N PRO A 118 18.89 -9.28 5.65
CA PRO A 118 20.28 -8.79 5.58
C PRO A 118 20.41 -7.43 4.87
N LEU A 119 20.59 -6.37 5.65
CA LEU A 119 20.59 -4.99 5.15
C LEU A 119 21.85 -4.68 4.33
N LEU A 120 21.66 -4.13 3.13
CA LEU A 120 22.73 -3.60 2.29
C LEU A 120 23.00 -2.12 2.61
N PRO A 121 24.22 -1.60 2.30
CA PRO A 121 24.51 -0.17 2.40
C PRO A 121 23.60 0.71 1.52
N ALA A 122 23.05 0.13 0.44
CA ALA A 122 22.08 0.75 -0.46
C ALA A 122 20.71 0.94 0.21
N ASP A 123 20.22 -0.05 0.95
CA ASP A 123 18.92 0.00 1.62
C ASP A 123 18.92 1.09 2.69
N LEU A 124 19.99 1.18 3.47
CA LEU A 124 20.20 2.30 4.42
C LEU A 124 20.35 3.66 3.73
N ALA A 125 20.78 3.70 2.46
CA ALA A 125 20.76 4.95 1.68
C ALA A 125 19.33 5.28 1.25
N CYS A 126 18.55 4.29 0.82
CA CYS A 126 17.17 4.45 0.41
C CYS A 126 16.28 4.88 1.59
N LEU A 127 16.35 4.18 2.72
CA LEU A 127 15.59 4.50 3.95
C LEU A 127 15.92 5.91 4.46
N HIS A 128 17.20 6.28 4.56
CA HIS A 128 17.59 7.64 4.97
C HIS A 128 17.09 8.71 3.99
N ARG A 129 17.16 8.43 2.68
CA ARG A 129 16.71 9.35 1.63
C ARG A 129 15.18 9.53 1.67
N VAL A 130 14.42 8.44 1.72
CA VAL A 130 12.96 8.46 1.82
C VAL A 130 12.50 9.18 3.09
N ALA A 131 13.12 8.92 4.24
CA ALA A 131 12.79 9.58 5.50
C ALA A 131 13.13 11.09 5.53
N ALA A 132 14.03 11.56 4.65
CA ALA A 132 14.40 12.98 4.53
C ALA A 132 13.64 13.72 3.41
N GLU A 133 13.21 13.01 2.36
CA GLU A 133 12.64 13.60 1.13
C GLU A 133 11.12 13.41 0.98
N LYS A 134 10.47 12.54 1.78
CA LYS A 134 9.07 12.13 1.55
C LYS A 134 8.19 12.28 2.78
N ASP A 135 7.05 12.93 2.58
CA ASP A 135 5.97 13.02 3.55
C ASP A 135 4.92 11.94 3.26
N TRP A 136 4.72 11.03 4.22
CA TRP A 136 3.78 9.92 4.11
C TRP A 136 2.43 10.20 4.79
N ARG A 137 2.22 11.39 5.38
CA ARG A 137 0.96 11.76 6.07
C ARG A 137 -0.27 11.81 5.16
N ALA A 138 -0.06 11.93 3.85
CA ALA A 138 -1.11 12.06 2.85
C ALA A 138 -1.03 11.00 1.73
N ILE A 139 -0.37 9.86 1.96
CA ILE A 139 -0.35 8.74 1.01
C ILE A 139 -1.77 8.29 0.65
N ASP A 140 -2.06 8.06 -0.63
CA ASP A 140 -3.25 7.30 -1.03
C ASP A 140 -2.93 5.80 -0.90
N PRO A 141 -3.67 5.01 -0.08
CA PRO A 141 -3.40 3.59 0.09
C PRO A 141 -3.42 2.78 -1.22
N THR A 142 -4.14 3.24 -2.25
CA THR A 142 -4.18 2.53 -3.54
C THR A 142 -2.83 2.44 -4.25
N ILE A 143 -1.85 3.31 -3.90
CA ILE A 143 -0.47 3.23 -4.41
C ILE A 143 0.24 1.93 -3.99
N PHE A 144 -0.23 1.24 -2.95
CA PHE A 144 0.32 -0.07 -2.59
C PHE A 144 0.05 -1.12 -3.68
N GLY A 145 -1.01 -0.98 -4.48
CA GLY A 145 -1.24 -1.83 -5.64
C GLY A 145 -0.23 -1.62 -6.77
N THR A 146 0.17 -0.38 -7.08
CA THR A 146 1.21 -0.13 -8.09
C THR A 146 2.62 -0.43 -7.56
N LEU A 147 2.86 -0.28 -6.25
CA LEU A 147 4.08 -0.78 -5.60
C LEU A 147 4.16 -2.31 -5.71
N PHE A 148 3.08 -3.03 -5.44
CA PHE A 148 2.97 -4.49 -5.59
C PHE A 148 3.29 -4.94 -7.02
N GLU A 149 2.60 -4.36 -8.02
CA GLU A 149 2.90 -4.60 -9.44
C GLU A 149 4.38 -4.34 -9.75
N SER A 150 4.93 -3.22 -9.29
CA SER A 150 6.32 -2.84 -9.59
C SER A 150 7.38 -3.74 -8.92
N GLY A 151 7.06 -4.33 -7.77
CA GLY A 151 7.95 -5.18 -6.98
C GLY A 151 7.98 -6.66 -7.40
N LEU A 152 6.93 -7.14 -8.09
CA LEU A 152 6.91 -8.48 -8.67
C LEU A 152 7.86 -8.60 -9.88
N ASP A 153 8.46 -9.77 -10.06
CA ASP A 153 9.19 -10.10 -11.30
C ASP A 153 8.25 -10.01 -12.52
N PRO A 154 8.69 -9.46 -13.67
CA PRO A 154 7.83 -9.28 -14.84
C PRO A 154 7.15 -10.56 -15.37
N ASN A 155 7.73 -11.75 -15.14
CA ASN A 155 7.08 -13.01 -15.50
C ASN A 155 5.95 -13.33 -14.51
N SER A 156 6.24 -13.28 -13.21
CA SER A 156 5.27 -13.58 -12.15
C SER A 156 4.08 -12.61 -12.09
N ARG A 157 4.20 -11.38 -12.62
CA ARG A 157 3.05 -10.49 -12.83
C ARG A 157 1.96 -11.12 -13.71
N ALA A 158 2.37 -11.81 -14.77
CA ALA A 158 1.45 -12.46 -15.71
C ALA A 158 0.93 -13.82 -15.19
N GLU A 159 1.75 -14.54 -14.42
CA GLU A 159 1.39 -15.82 -13.79
C GLU A 159 0.35 -15.63 -12.67
N LEU A 160 0.51 -14.59 -11.84
CA LEU A 160 -0.39 -14.26 -10.72
C LEU A 160 -1.66 -13.50 -11.15
N GLY A 161 -1.74 -13.01 -12.38
CA GLY A 161 -2.83 -12.12 -12.83
C GLY A 161 -2.90 -10.80 -12.04
N ALA A 162 -1.79 -10.39 -11.43
CA ALA A 162 -1.70 -9.29 -10.47
C ALA A 162 -1.82 -7.93 -11.18
N HIS A 163 -3.04 -7.44 -11.33
CA HIS A 163 -3.34 -6.17 -12.01
C HIS A 163 -4.03 -5.16 -11.09
N PHE A 164 -3.40 -4.01 -10.93
CA PHE A 164 -3.96 -2.85 -10.23
C PHE A 164 -5.31 -2.47 -10.84
N THR A 165 -6.36 -2.47 -10.02
CA THR A 165 -7.69 -1.99 -10.42
C THR A 165 -7.86 -0.56 -9.93
N ASP A 166 -8.24 0.34 -10.83
CA ASP A 166 -8.38 1.76 -10.51
C ASP A 166 -9.62 2.05 -9.66
N VAL A 167 -9.60 3.22 -8.98
CA VAL A 167 -10.66 3.63 -8.05
C VAL A 167 -12.04 3.74 -8.73
N ALA A 168 -12.12 4.19 -9.97
CA ALA A 168 -13.40 4.32 -10.68
C ALA A 168 -13.95 2.94 -11.10
N THR A 169 -13.11 2.01 -11.53
CA THR A 169 -13.51 0.62 -11.79
C THR A 169 -13.92 -0.11 -10.51
N ILE A 170 -13.21 0.08 -9.39
CA ILE A 170 -13.64 -0.45 -8.09
C ILE A 170 -14.99 0.16 -7.68
N GLN A 171 -15.18 1.48 -7.86
CA GLN A 171 -16.42 2.17 -7.46
C GLN A 171 -17.66 1.67 -8.22
N LYS A 172 -17.52 1.20 -9.46
CA LYS A 172 -18.59 0.53 -10.23
C LYS A 172 -19.10 -0.73 -9.51
N ILE A 173 -18.24 -1.46 -8.80
CA ILE A 173 -18.62 -2.64 -8.00
C ILE A 173 -19.11 -2.22 -6.60
N ILE A 174 -18.40 -1.30 -5.92
CA ILE A 174 -18.72 -0.86 -4.55
C ILE A 174 -20.07 -0.13 -4.46
N ASP A 175 -20.42 0.73 -5.42
CA ASP A 175 -21.66 1.50 -5.35
C ASP A 175 -22.94 0.63 -5.33
N PRO A 176 -23.22 -0.23 -6.34
CA PRO A 176 -24.45 -1.03 -6.37
C PRO A 176 -24.54 -2.13 -5.30
N LEU A 177 -23.41 -2.53 -4.70
CA LEU A 177 -23.36 -3.57 -3.66
C LEU A 177 -23.38 -3.01 -2.23
N ILE A 178 -22.79 -1.84 -2.01
CA ILE A 178 -22.59 -1.25 -0.67
C ILE A 178 -23.24 0.14 -0.61
N THR A 179 -22.68 1.13 -1.31
CA THR A 179 -23.05 2.54 -1.13
C THR A 179 -24.53 2.81 -1.43
N ARG A 180 -25.00 2.41 -2.60
CA ARG A 180 -26.36 2.66 -3.10
C ARG A 180 -27.44 1.92 -2.30
N PRO A 181 -27.36 0.59 -2.01
CA PRO A 181 -28.40 -0.09 -1.25
C PRO A 181 -28.49 0.40 0.20
N LEU A 182 -27.34 0.57 0.89
CA LEU A 182 -27.32 1.01 2.29
C LEU A 182 -27.74 2.48 2.43
N ALA A 183 -27.42 3.36 1.46
CA ALA A 183 -27.94 4.72 1.45
C ALA A 183 -29.48 4.77 1.30
N VAL A 184 -30.08 3.88 0.49
CA VAL A 184 -31.54 3.77 0.34
C VAL A 184 -32.19 3.23 1.63
N GLU A 185 -31.54 2.29 2.30
CA GLU A 185 -31.94 1.84 3.63
C GLU A 185 -31.91 2.99 4.65
N TRP A 186 -30.82 3.79 4.67
CA TRP A 186 -30.73 4.95 5.54
C TRP A 186 -31.83 5.97 5.28
N GLN A 187 -32.13 6.33 4.03
CA GLN A 187 -33.23 7.27 3.75
C GLN A 187 -34.59 6.73 4.23
N THR A 188 -34.79 5.41 4.18
CA THR A 188 -36.00 4.74 4.70
C THR A 188 -36.07 4.79 6.23
N ALA A 189 -34.94 4.54 6.91
CA ALA A 189 -34.83 4.69 8.36
C ALA A 189 -35.02 6.16 8.79
N LYS A 190 -34.37 7.11 8.13
CA LYS A 190 -34.44 8.57 8.36
C LYS A 190 -35.86 9.12 8.19
N ALA A 191 -36.60 8.67 7.19
CA ALA A 191 -38.02 9.04 7.03
C ALA A 191 -38.87 8.54 8.21
N THR A 192 -38.61 7.31 8.68
CA THR A 192 -39.29 6.69 9.83
C THR A 192 -38.95 7.42 11.14
N ILE A 193 -37.68 7.78 11.34
CA ILE A 193 -37.15 8.59 12.45
C ILE A 193 -37.87 9.95 12.49
N THR A 194 -37.87 10.70 11.38
CA THR A 194 -38.52 12.02 11.29
C THR A 194 -40.02 11.93 11.63
N ALA A 195 -40.74 10.96 11.06
CA ALA A 195 -42.17 10.75 11.32
C ALA A 195 -42.49 10.31 12.76
N ALA A 196 -41.52 9.74 13.48
CA ALA A 196 -41.65 9.41 14.90
C ALA A 196 -41.32 10.61 15.81
N LEU A 197 -40.32 11.42 15.45
CA LEU A 197 -39.92 12.61 16.22
C LEU A 197 -41.00 13.71 16.19
N VAL A 198 -41.68 13.92 15.05
CA VAL A 198 -42.82 14.85 14.93
C VAL A 198 -43.92 14.61 15.98
N LYS A 199 -44.07 13.38 16.49
CA LYS A 199 -45.08 13.04 17.50
C LYS A 199 -44.70 13.48 18.93
N SER A 200 -43.43 13.83 19.17
CA SER A 200 -42.91 14.36 20.44
C SER A 200 -43.35 13.60 21.70
N THR A 201 -43.36 12.26 21.66
CA THR A 201 -43.66 11.42 22.84
C THR A 201 -42.42 10.60 23.24
N PRO A 202 -42.27 10.23 24.53
CA PRO A 202 -41.19 9.33 24.95
C PRO A 202 -41.17 7.99 24.18
N ARG A 203 -42.36 7.46 23.84
CA ARG A 203 -42.49 6.22 23.05
C ARG A 203 -42.04 6.41 21.60
N SER A 204 -42.33 7.56 20.98
CA SER A 204 -41.95 7.82 19.59
C SER A 204 -40.49 8.25 19.45
N HIS A 205 -39.93 8.98 20.43
CA HIS A 205 -38.49 9.23 20.50
C HIS A 205 -37.72 7.91 20.67
N LYS A 206 -38.14 7.01 21.57
CA LYS A 206 -37.54 5.66 21.67
C LYS A 206 -37.65 4.85 20.36
N ALA A 207 -38.76 4.98 19.62
CA ALA A 207 -38.88 4.34 18.31
C ALA A 207 -37.90 4.90 17.27
N ALA A 208 -37.65 6.21 17.28
CA ALA A 208 -36.63 6.86 16.45
C ALA A 208 -35.21 6.39 16.82
N THR A 209 -34.84 6.40 18.11
CA THR A 209 -33.56 5.87 18.60
C THR A 209 -33.36 4.41 18.19
N ASN A 210 -34.39 3.57 18.34
CA ASN A 210 -34.32 2.16 17.93
C ASN A 210 -34.11 1.99 16.42
N ALA A 211 -34.76 2.80 15.57
CA ALA A 211 -34.60 2.73 14.12
C ALA A 211 -33.20 3.19 13.67
N TYR A 212 -32.65 4.22 14.31
CA TYR A 212 -31.27 4.67 14.10
C TYR A 212 -30.26 3.60 14.52
N HIS A 213 -30.39 3.04 15.72
CA HIS A 213 -29.49 2.00 16.21
C HIS A 213 -29.59 0.70 15.40
N ALA A 214 -30.75 0.35 14.85
CA ALA A 214 -30.90 -0.81 13.98
C ALA A 214 -30.09 -0.68 12.67
N TYR A 215 -30.02 0.52 12.09
CA TYR A 215 -29.19 0.79 10.91
C TYR A 215 -27.69 0.75 11.25
N LEU A 216 -27.27 1.33 12.37
CA LEU A 216 -25.88 1.25 12.82
C LEU A 216 -25.46 -0.19 13.12
N GLU A 217 -26.30 -0.98 13.80
CA GLU A 217 -26.05 -2.39 14.08
C GLU A 217 -26.03 -3.23 12.79
N HIS A 218 -26.78 -2.86 11.76
CA HIS A 218 -26.65 -3.49 10.44
C HIS A 218 -25.29 -3.17 9.81
N LEU A 219 -24.87 -1.90 9.74
CA LEU A 219 -23.55 -1.51 9.21
C LEU A 219 -22.40 -2.18 9.97
N ARG A 220 -22.48 -2.24 11.31
CA ARG A 220 -21.53 -2.94 12.20
C ARG A 220 -21.38 -4.43 11.86
N ASN A 221 -22.48 -5.08 11.49
CA ASN A 221 -22.51 -6.52 11.18
C ASN A 221 -22.34 -6.84 9.69
N PHE A 222 -22.40 -5.85 8.80
CA PHE A 222 -22.21 -6.02 7.36
C PHE A 222 -20.80 -6.54 7.04
N ARG A 223 -20.69 -7.56 6.20
CA ARG A 223 -19.41 -8.21 5.83
C ARG A 223 -19.14 -8.16 4.34
N VAL A 224 -17.96 -7.64 4.00
CA VAL A 224 -17.44 -7.56 2.65
C VAL A 224 -16.32 -8.60 2.51
N LEU A 225 -16.46 -9.50 1.56
CA LEU A 225 -15.40 -10.44 1.16
C LEU A 225 -14.77 -9.96 -0.15
N ASP A 226 -13.44 -10.00 -0.23
CA ASP A 226 -12.73 -10.18 -1.49
C ASP A 226 -11.98 -11.50 -1.45
N ALA A 227 -12.30 -12.38 -2.40
CA ALA A 227 -11.78 -13.74 -2.45
C ALA A 227 -10.54 -13.90 -3.36
N ALA A 228 -9.94 -12.79 -3.80
CA ALA A 228 -8.65 -12.72 -4.47
C ALA A 228 -8.06 -11.32 -4.26
N CYS A 229 -7.82 -10.94 -3.00
CA CYS A 229 -7.80 -9.53 -2.63
C CYS A 229 -6.55 -8.73 -3.06
N GLY A 230 -5.46 -9.40 -3.47
CA GLY A 230 -4.23 -8.75 -3.92
C GLY A 230 -3.70 -7.77 -2.87
N SER A 231 -3.41 -6.53 -3.27
CA SER A 231 -3.00 -5.44 -2.36
C SER A 231 -4.12 -4.85 -1.50
N GLY A 232 -5.34 -5.40 -1.53
CA GLY A 232 -6.46 -4.97 -0.69
C GLY A 232 -7.21 -3.72 -1.15
N ASN A 233 -7.03 -3.23 -2.39
CA ASN A 233 -7.65 -1.98 -2.85
C ASN A 233 -9.20 -2.01 -2.79
N PHE A 234 -9.83 -3.13 -3.13
CA PHE A 234 -11.28 -3.32 -2.99
C PHE A 234 -11.72 -3.28 -1.52
N LEU A 235 -10.99 -3.96 -0.64
CA LEU A 235 -11.25 -3.99 0.81
C LEU A 235 -11.13 -2.60 1.45
N TYR A 236 -10.10 -1.84 1.05
CA TYR A 236 -9.89 -0.45 1.46
C TYR A 236 -11.07 0.45 1.06
N LEU A 237 -11.48 0.43 -0.22
CA LEU A 237 -12.56 1.29 -0.70
C LEU A 237 -13.94 0.86 -0.16
N ALA A 238 -14.16 -0.43 0.07
CA ALA A 238 -15.34 -0.94 0.76
C ALA A 238 -15.43 -0.45 2.22
N LEU A 239 -14.31 -0.49 2.96
CA LEU A 239 -14.23 0.08 4.31
C LEU A 239 -14.53 1.58 4.31
N HIS A 240 -13.93 2.32 3.38
CA HIS A 240 -14.17 3.75 3.22
C HIS A 240 -15.66 4.07 2.95
N ALA A 241 -16.33 3.26 2.12
CA ALA A 241 -17.76 3.40 1.83
C ALA A 241 -18.63 3.14 3.08
N LEU A 242 -18.38 2.06 3.84
CA LEU A 242 -19.11 1.76 5.07
C LEU A 242 -18.93 2.85 6.14
N LYS A 243 -17.69 3.29 6.39
CA LYS A 243 -17.42 4.38 7.34
C LYS A 243 -18.06 5.70 6.90
N ALA A 244 -18.10 6.01 5.60
CA ALA A 244 -18.78 7.20 5.07
C ALA A 244 -20.31 7.12 5.23
N LEU A 245 -20.92 5.96 5.00
CA LEU A 245 -22.35 5.72 5.23
C LEU A 245 -22.73 5.88 6.71
N GLU A 246 -21.91 5.33 7.62
CA GLU A 246 -22.14 5.48 9.06
C GLU A 246 -21.99 6.96 9.47
N HIS A 247 -20.93 7.63 9.01
CA HIS A 247 -20.69 9.03 9.33
C HIS A 247 -21.82 9.96 8.86
N ALA A 248 -22.34 9.74 7.65
CA ALA A 248 -23.48 10.48 7.14
C ALA A 248 -24.76 10.24 7.97
N ALA A 249 -25.00 8.99 8.39
CA ALA A 249 -26.14 8.66 9.24
C ALA A 249 -26.04 9.25 10.65
N GLN A 250 -24.83 9.30 11.24
CA GLN A 250 -24.60 9.97 12.52
C GLN A 250 -24.88 11.48 12.45
N LEU A 251 -24.38 12.17 11.41
CA LEU A 251 -24.63 13.60 11.20
C LEU A 251 -26.11 13.91 10.97
N ASP A 252 -26.79 13.08 10.18
CA ASP A 252 -28.25 13.18 9.97
C ASP A 252 -29.05 12.95 11.25
N ALA A 253 -28.64 12.01 12.10
CA ALA A 253 -29.29 11.72 13.38
C ALA A 253 -29.08 12.87 14.39
N GLU A 254 -27.89 13.44 14.45
CA GLU A 254 -27.55 14.62 15.26
C GLU A 254 -28.37 15.85 14.83
N ALA A 255 -28.48 16.10 13.52
CA ALA A 255 -29.32 17.17 12.97
C ALA A 255 -30.82 16.99 13.25
N LEU A 256 -31.26 15.76 13.54
CA LEU A 256 -32.62 15.43 13.98
C LEU A 256 -32.78 15.41 15.51
N GLY A 257 -31.74 15.76 16.28
CA GLY A 257 -31.79 15.81 17.74
C GLY A 257 -31.75 14.44 18.43
N LEU A 258 -31.25 13.40 17.75
CA LEU A 258 -30.86 12.15 18.39
C LEU A 258 -29.45 12.27 19.00
N GLN A 259 -29.15 11.44 19.99
CA GLN A 259 -27.83 11.42 20.62
C GLN A 259 -26.75 10.92 19.63
N GLN A 260 -25.69 11.71 19.48
CA GLN A 260 -24.50 11.35 18.69
C GLN A 260 -23.80 10.11 19.31
N GLN A 261 -23.29 9.21 18.46
CA GLN A 261 -22.46 8.09 18.90
C GLN A 261 -20.98 8.50 19.02
N LEU A 262 -20.31 8.01 20.07
CA LEU A 262 -18.95 8.45 20.46
C LEU A 262 -17.84 7.98 19.52
N GLY A 263 -18.12 7.03 18.63
CA GLY A 263 -17.17 6.43 17.69
C GLY A 263 -17.81 6.16 16.33
N ILE A 264 -17.07 5.50 15.45
CA ILE A 264 -17.56 4.92 14.19
C ILE A 264 -17.28 3.42 14.33
N GLU A 265 -18.32 2.58 14.33
CA GLU A 265 -18.16 1.15 14.57
C GLU A 265 -17.76 0.36 13.32
N CYS A 266 -17.97 0.92 12.13
CA CYS A 266 -17.41 0.39 10.89
C CYS A 266 -15.89 0.46 10.92
N GLY A 267 -15.21 -0.67 10.67
CA GLY A 267 -13.78 -0.84 10.87
C GLY A 267 -13.25 -2.12 10.22
N THR A 268 -12.07 -2.56 10.64
CA THR A 268 -11.44 -3.81 10.15
C THR A 268 -12.37 -5.04 10.27
N ILE A 269 -13.28 -5.05 11.25
CA ILE A 269 -14.26 -6.12 11.48
C ILE A 269 -15.23 -6.36 10.31
N ASN A 270 -15.44 -5.37 9.43
CA ASN A 270 -16.31 -5.49 8.27
C ASN A 270 -15.66 -6.23 7.09
N ILE A 271 -14.35 -6.46 7.15
CA ILE A 271 -13.49 -6.73 6.01
C ILE A 271 -12.91 -8.14 6.10
N LEU A 272 -13.19 -8.94 5.06
CA LEU A 272 -12.74 -10.32 4.90
C LEU A 272 -11.94 -10.42 3.60
N GLY A 273 -10.78 -11.07 3.62
CA GLY A 273 -9.91 -11.23 2.44
C GLY A 273 -9.39 -12.66 2.33
N LEU A 274 -9.29 -13.18 1.11
CA LEU A 274 -8.53 -14.40 0.80
C LEU A 274 -7.50 -14.08 -0.27
N GLU A 275 -6.26 -14.51 -0.05
CA GLU A 275 -5.14 -14.26 -0.95
C GLU A 275 -4.12 -15.41 -0.87
N ILE A 276 -3.62 -15.86 -2.02
CA ILE A 276 -2.70 -17.01 -2.14
C ILE A 276 -1.22 -16.60 -2.02
N ASN A 277 -0.91 -15.31 -2.15
CA ASN A 277 0.43 -14.75 -2.01
C ASN A 277 0.61 -14.06 -0.65
N GLU A 278 1.50 -14.58 0.20
CA GLU A 278 1.78 -14.05 1.54
C GLU A 278 2.09 -12.55 1.57
N TYR A 279 2.92 -12.06 0.64
CA TYR A 279 3.29 -10.65 0.56
C TYR A 279 2.11 -9.76 0.16
N ALA A 280 1.25 -10.24 -0.74
CA ALA A 280 0.00 -9.55 -1.09
C ALA A 280 -0.96 -9.49 0.12
N ALA A 281 -1.14 -10.60 0.84
CA ALA A 281 -2.01 -10.67 2.01
C ALA A 281 -1.58 -9.68 3.12
N GLU A 282 -0.29 -9.60 3.45
CA GLU A 282 0.22 -8.60 4.40
C GLU A 282 0.12 -7.17 3.86
N LEU A 283 0.31 -6.96 2.56
CA LEU A 283 0.14 -5.64 1.95
C LEU A 283 -1.33 -5.18 1.96
N ALA A 284 -2.30 -6.09 1.80
CA ALA A 284 -3.72 -5.80 2.00
C ALA A 284 -4.03 -5.37 3.44
N ARG A 285 -3.47 -6.08 4.43
CA ARG A 285 -3.59 -5.71 5.86
C ARG A 285 -3.05 -4.29 6.12
N VAL A 286 -1.85 -3.99 5.62
CA VAL A 286 -1.23 -2.65 5.70
C VAL A 286 -2.07 -1.57 5.00
N THR A 287 -2.59 -1.85 3.81
CA THR A 287 -3.41 -0.92 3.02
C THR A 287 -4.71 -0.57 3.75
N VAL A 288 -5.39 -1.57 4.33
CA VAL A 288 -6.62 -1.37 5.11
C VAL A 288 -6.35 -0.59 6.41
N TRP A 289 -5.27 -0.90 7.15
CA TRP A 289 -4.90 -0.15 8.36
C TRP A 289 -4.57 1.32 8.08
N ILE A 290 -3.76 1.61 7.07
CA ILE A 290 -3.42 3.00 6.71
C ILE A 290 -4.67 3.76 6.27
N GLY A 291 -5.56 3.10 5.51
CA GLY A 291 -6.86 3.64 5.14
C GLY A 291 -7.74 4.00 6.34
N ASP A 292 -7.90 3.10 7.30
CA ASP A 292 -8.72 3.31 8.51
C ASP A 292 -8.18 4.46 9.39
N LEU A 293 -6.86 4.46 9.63
CA LEU A 293 -6.17 5.50 10.40
C LEU A 293 -6.30 6.88 9.74
N GLN A 294 -6.10 6.97 8.42
CA GLN A 294 -6.28 8.22 7.68
C GLN A 294 -7.74 8.68 7.66
N TRP A 295 -8.70 7.77 7.52
CA TRP A 295 -10.12 8.11 7.56
C TRP A 295 -10.47 8.72 8.92
N CYS A 296 -10.03 8.10 10.01
CA CYS A 296 -10.24 8.62 11.37
C CYS A 296 -9.58 9.99 11.56
N GLN A 297 -8.33 10.17 11.12
CA GLN A 297 -7.63 11.46 11.20
C GLN A 297 -8.32 12.57 10.38
N ARG A 298 -8.75 12.27 9.15
CA ARG A 298 -9.42 13.24 8.26
C ARG A 298 -10.80 13.67 8.78
N ASN A 299 -11.52 12.79 9.47
CA ASN A 299 -12.85 13.06 10.04
C ASN A 299 -12.82 13.44 11.53
N GLY A 300 -11.63 13.71 12.11
CA GLY A 300 -11.48 14.11 13.51
C GLY A 300 -11.90 13.04 14.53
N ARG A 301 -12.01 11.78 14.12
CA ARG A 301 -12.45 10.66 14.97
C ARG A 301 -11.27 10.06 15.76
N PRO A 302 -11.50 9.56 16.99
CA PRO A 302 -10.42 9.04 17.82
C PRO A 302 -9.80 7.78 17.21
N ILE A 303 -8.49 7.84 16.93
CA ILE A 303 -7.67 6.66 16.62
C ILE A 303 -7.48 5.85 17.90
N HIS A 304 -7.77 4.54 17.85
CA HIS A 304 -7.49 3.61 18.94
C HIS A 304 -5.97 3.55 19.23
N LYS A 305 -5.57 3.31 20.48
CA LYS A 305 -4.15 3.42 20.91
C LYS A 305 -3.62 2.24 21.73
N ARG A 306 -4.46 1.25 22.04
CA ARG A 306 -4.16 0.09 22.89
C ARG A 306 -5.00 -1.14 22.48
N PRO A 307 -4.61 -1.88 21.42
CA PRO A 307 -3.55 -1.56 20.45
C PRO A 307 -3.95 -0.42 19.51
N ALA A 308 -2.99 0.09 18.72
CA ALA A 308 -3.26 1.08 17.68
C ALA A 308 -3.79 0.49 16.37
N LEU A 309 -3.49 -0.79 16.11
CA LEU A 309 -4.05 -1.56 14.99
C LEU A 309 -4.95 -2.67 15.55
N HIS A 310 -6.19 -2.72 15.08
CA HIS A 310 -7.05 -3.89 15.29
C HIS A 310 -6.51 -5.07 14.48
N SER A 311 -6.77 -6.31 14.92
CA SER A 311 -6.48 -7.49 14.10
C SER A 311 -7.16 -7.40 12.72
N LEU A 312 -6.45 -7.92 11.71
CA LEU A 312 -6.94 -8.24 10.37
C LEU A 312 -6.69 -9.72 10.04
N ASP A 313 -6.80 -10.61 11.03
CA ASP A 313 -6.69 -12.07 10.84
C ASP A 313 -7.72 -12.62 9.84
N ALA A 314 -8.81 -11.86 9.61
CA ALA A 314 -9.83 -12.13 8.59
C ALA A 314 -9.39 -11.83 7.14
N ILE A 315 -8.20 -11.27 6.92
CA ILE A 315 -7.49 -11.33 5.64
C ILE A 315 -6.55 -12.54 5.73
N GLU A 316 -6.97 -13.66 5.14
CA GLU A 316 -6.32 -14.97 5.28
C GLU A 316 -5.35 -15.23 4.11
N HIS A 317 -4.11 -15.66 4.43
CA HIS A 317 -3.18 -16.21 3.45
C HIS A 317 -3.55 -17.68 3.14
N ARG A 318 -4.38 -17.89 2.11
CA ARG A 318 -4.76 -19.21 1.57
C ARG A 318 -5.43 -19.08 0.19
N ASP A 319 -5.41 -20.18 -0.57
CA ASP A 319 -6.23 -20.31 -1.77
C ASP A 319 -7.75 -20.21 -1.43
N ALA A 320 -8.46 -19.50 -2.30
CA ALA A 320 -9.90 -19.29 -2.23
C ALA A 320 -10.70 -20.36 -2.98
N LEU A 321 -10.08 -21.18 -3.84
CA LEU A 321 -10.75 -22.25 -4.58
C LEU A 321 -10.57 -23.63 -3.93
N LEU A 322 -9.33 -24.01 -3.60
CA LEU A 322 -8.96 -25.33 -3.06
C LEU A 322 -8.29 -25.24 -1.69
N ASN A 323 -8.43 -26.30 -0.89
CA ASN A 323 -7.60 -26.53 0.30
C ASN A 323 -6.34 -27.32 -0.08
N ALA A 324 -5.35 -27.37 0.82
CA ALA A 324 -4.08 -28.10 0.61
C ALA A 324 -4.23 -29.63 0.43
N ASP A 325 -5.39 -30.20 0.76
CA ASP A 325 -5.73 -31.61 0.51
C ASP A 325 -6.48 -31.84 -0.83
N GLY A 326 -6.67 -30.78 -1.62
CA GLY A 326 -7.40 -30.81 -2.90
C GLY A 326 -8.92 -30.73 -2.77
N THR A 327 -9.48 -30.58 -1.56
CA THR A 327 -10.93 -30.36 -1.38
C THR A 327 -11.32 -28.91 -1.68
N GLU A 328 -12.63 -28.64 -1.85
CA GLU A 328 -13.10 -27.28 -2.10
C GLU A 328 -12.92 -26.37 -0.87
N ALA A 329 -12.24 -25.22 -1.04
CA ALA A 329 -12.07 -24.22 0.00
C ALA A 329 -13.41 -23.62 0.45
N ILE A 330 -13.58 -23.40 1.76
CA ILE A 330 -14.77 -22.75 2.30
C ILE A 330 -14.53 -21.24 2.38
N TRP A 331 -15.44 -20.46 1.83
CA TRP A 331 -15.48 -19.00 2.00
C TRP A 331 -16.18 -18.64 3.32
N PRO A 332 -15.71 -17.61 4.04
CA PRO A 332 -16.43 -17.09 5.20
C PRO A 332 -17.78 -16.52 4.78
N LYS A 333 -18.76 -16.49 5.70
CA LYS A 333 -20.06 -15.85 5.44
C LYS A 333 -19.84 -14.35 5.25
N ALA A 334 -20.36 -13.82 4.15
CA ALA A 334 -20.35 -12.39 3.84
C ALA A 334 -21.74 -11.92 3.38
N ASP A 335 -21.96 -10.62 3.35
CA ASP A 335 -23.15 -10.05 2.71
C ASP A 335 -22.85 -9.79 1.22
N VAL A 336 -21.67 -9.25 0.91
CA VAL A 336 -21.23 -8.99 -0.47
C VAL A 336 -19.85 -9.54 -0.78
N LEU A 337 -19.69 -10.05 -2.00
CA LEU A 337 -18.40 -10.35 -2.62
C LEU A 337 -18.04 -9.23 -3.60
N VAL A 338 -16.83 -8.70 -3.46
CA VAL A 338 -16.19 -7.72 -4.35
C VAL A 338 -14.84 -8.29 -4.82
N GLY A 339 -14.23 -7.74 -5.88
CA GLY A 339 -12.84 -8.08 -6.23
C GLY A 339 -12.52 -8.19 -7.72
N ASN A 340 -11.25 -8.49 -8.00
CA ASN A 340 -10.70 -8.74 -9.34
C ASN A 340 -9.91 -10.08 -9.35
N PRO A 341 -10.58 -11.23 -9.51
CA PRO A 341 -9.90 -12.53 -9.44
C PRO A 341 -9.05 -12.82 -10.68
N PRO A 342 -7.99 -13.66 -10.56
CA PRO A 342 -6.98 -13.81 -11.60
C PRO A 342 -7.53 -14.33 -12.93
N PHE A 343 -7.03 -13.75 -14.01
CA PHE A 343 -7.44 -14.02 -15.39
C PHE A 343 -6.50 -15.02 -16.05
N LEU A 344 -6.99 -16.21 -16.39
CA LEU A 344 -6.16 -17.21 -17.07
C LEU A 344 -6.99 -18.10 -18.01
N GLY A 345 -6.85 -17.84 -19.31
CA GLY A 345 -7.56 -18.54 -20.37
C GLY A 345 -7.30 -20.06 -20.38
N GLY A 346 -8.33 -20.84 -20.70
CA GLY A 346 -8.37 -22.29 -20.48
C GLY A 346 -7.21 -23.11 -21.07
N SER A 347 -6.61 -22.68 -22.17
CA SER A 347 -5.44 -23.33 -22.78
C SER A 347 -4.13 -23.13 -22.01
N LYS A 348 -4.00 -22.05 -21.23
CA LYS A 348 -2.81 -21.75 -20.43
C LYS A 348 -2.82 -22.40 -19.05
N LYS A 349 -4.02 -22.57 -18.44
CA LYS A 349 -4.17 -22.99 -17.03
C LYS A 349 -3.33 -24.21 -16.62
N ARG A 350 -3.22 -25.26 -17.45
CA ARG A 350 -2.40 -26.44 -17.12
C ARG A 350 -0.89 -26.13 -17.09
N GLY A 351 -0.44 -25.18 -17.92
CA GLY A 351 0.95 -24.73 -17.96
C GLY A 351 1.30 -23.88 -16.75
N GLU A 352 0.60 -22.76 -16.53
CA GLU A 352 0.99 -21.81 -15.48
C GLU A 352 0.65 -22.31 -14.06
N LEU A 353 -0.43 -23.10 -13.87
CA LEU A 353 -0.83 -23.63 -12.54
C LEU A 353 -0.19 -25.00 -12.24
N GLY A 354 0.41 -25.66 -13.23
CA GLY A 354 0.90 -27.03 -13.14
C GLY A 354 -0.21 -28.10 -13.14
N ASP A 355 0.17 -29.33 -13.51
CA ASP A 355 -0.76 -30.45 -13.69
C ASP A 355 -1.56 -30.79 -12.43
N ALA A 356 -0.89 -30.89 -11.27
CA ALA A 356 -1.53 -31.33 -10.03
C ALA A 356 -2.64 -30.37 -9.55
N TYR A 357 -2.41 -29.06 -9.60
CA TYR A 357 -3.42 -28.07 -9.26
C TYR A 357 -4.54 -28.04 -10.31
N PHE A 358 -4.18 -28.07 -11.60
CA PHE A 358 -5.16 -28.08 -12.69
C PHE A 358 -6.10 -29.30 -12.61
N ASP A 359 -5.58 -30.49 -12.34
CA ASP A 359 -6.39 -31.71 -12.27
C ASP A 359 -7.24 -31.77 -11.00
N ALA A 360 -6.75 -31.31 -9.84
CA ALA A 360 -7.56 -31.15 -8.63
C ALA A 360 -8.69 -30.13 -8.84
N LEU A 361 -8.38 -28.96 -9.42
CA LEU A 361 -9.34 -27.91 -9.74
C LEU A 361 -10.44 -28.40 -10.70
N ASN A 362 -10.07 -29.17 -11.73
CA ASN A 362 -11.05 -29.75 -12.64
C ASN A 362 -11.86 -30.88 -11.99
N ALA A 363 -11.29 -31.68 -11.09
CA ALA A 363 -12.04 -32.70 -10.36
C ALA A 363 -13.14 -32.08 -9.47
N VAL A 364 -12.79 -31.04 -8.69
CA VAL A 364 -13.74 -30.35 -7.79
C VAL A 364 -14.86 -29.64 -8.55
N TYR A 365 -14.57 -29.06 -9.73
CA TYR A 365 -15.53 -28.24 -10.48
C TYR A 365 -16.10 -28.92 -11.74
N ALA A 366 -15.81 -30.20 -12.01
CA ALA A 366 -16.09 -30.90 -13.28
C ALA A 366 -17.50 -30.71 -13.88
N GLN A 367 -18.54 -30.68 -13.04
CA GLN A 367 -19.95 -30.56 -13.45
C GLN A 367 -20.49 -29.11 -13.37
N ARG A 368 -19.68 -28.16 -12.90
CA ARG A 368 -20.05 -26.77 -12.63
C ARG A 368 -19.34 -25.78 -13.56
N VAL A 369 -18.02 -25.95 -13.74
CA VAL A 369 -17.18 -25.09 -14.59
C VAL A 369 -16.55 -25.96 -15.68
N PRO A 370 -16.78 -25.66 -16.98
CA PRO A 370 -16.11 -26.40 -18.05
C PRO A 370 -14.59 -26.21 -17.98
N GLY A 371 -13.80 -27.28 -18.11
CA GLY A 371 -12.35 -27.20 -17.88
C GLY A 371 -11.57 -26.22 -18.77
N PHE A 372 -12.09 -25.87 -19.95
CA PHE A 372 -11.52 -24.84 -20.83
C PHE A 372 -12.01 -23.40 -20.52
N ALA A 373 -12.78 -23.21 -19.46
CA ALA A 373 -13.17 -21.87 -19.02
C ALA A 373 -11.97 -21.11 -18.39
N ASP A 374 -12.01 -19.79 -18.47
CA ASP A 374 -11.10 -18.86 -17.80
C ASP A 374 -11.12 -19.08 -16.28
N LEU A 375 -9.96 -18.97 -15.63
CA LEU A 375 -9.79 -19.14 -14.18
C LEU A 375 -10.72 -18.25 -13.35
N VAL A 376 -11.04 -17.03 -13.82
CA VAL A 376 -12.03 -16.16 -13.16
C VAL A 376 -13.41 -16.80 -13.02
N CYS A 377 -13.80 -17.71 -13.94
CA CYS A 377 -15.12 -18.33 -13.94
C CYS A 377 -15.39 -19.21 -12.70
N TYR A 378 -14.34 -19.65 -12.01
CA TYR A 378 -14.45 -20.46 -10.80
C TYR A 378 -14.95 -19.61 -9.62
N TRP A 379 -14.49 -18.35 -9.48
CA TRP A 379 -15.05 -17.39 -8.51
C TRP A 379 -16.51 -17.05 -8.81
N PHE A 380 -16.86 -16.87 -10.09
CA PHE A 380 -18.26 -16.61 -10.50
C PHE A 380 -19.21 -17.76 -10.13
N GLU A 381 -18.81 -19.00 -10.38
CA GLU A 381 -19.59 -20.18 -9.99
C GLU A 381 -19.63 -20.37 -8.46
N LYS A 382 -18.50 -20.15 -7.78
CA LYS A 382 -18.42 -20.29 -6.32
C LYS A 382 -19.30 -19.24 -5.62
N ALA A 383 -19.29 -18.00 -6.09
CA ALA A 383 -20.21 -16.95 -5.67
C ALA A 383 -21.69 -17.32 -5.94
N ARG A 384 -22.00 -17.92 -7.10
CA ARG A 384 -23.33 -18.44 -7.40
C ARG A 384 -23.76 -19.51 -6.38
N THR A 385 -22.87 -20.43 -5.99
CA THR A 385 -23.18 -21.44 -4.98
C THR A 385 -23.34 -20.85 -3.57
N ALA A 386 -22.53 -19.87 -3.17
CA ALA A 386 -22.66 -19.17 -1.89
C ALA A 386 -23.99 -18.38 -1.80
N ILE A 387 -24.38 -17.71 -2.89
CA ILE A 387 -25.68 -17.02 -3.00
C ILE A 387 -26.84 -18.02 -2.91
N ALA A 388 -26.75 -19.17 -3.59
CA ALA A 388 -27.76 -20.23 -3.51
C ALA A 388 -27.85 -20.89 -2.12
N ALA A 389 -26.75 -20.90 -1.36
CA ALA A 389 -26.69 -21.41 0.01
C ALA A 389 -27.08 -20.37 1.09
N GLY A 390 -27.26 -19.10 0.72
CA GLY A 390 -27.52 -18.01 1.67
C GLY A 390 -26.32 -17.61 2.55
N THR A 391 -25.11 -18.02 2.18
CA THR A 391 -23.85 -17.58 2.82
C THR A 391 -23.27 -16.30 2.20
N LEU A 392 -23.91 -15.81 1.13
CA LEU A 392 -23.62 -14.57 0.40
C LEU A 392 -24.94 -13.97 -0.11
N VAL A 393 -25.10 -12.64 -0.15
CA VAL A 393 -26.32 -11.99 -0.68
C VAL A 393 -26.15 -11.57 -2.14
N SER A 394 -25.02 -10.94 -2.47
CA SER A 394 -24.70 -10.51 -3.83
C SER A 394 -23.19 -10.48 -4.13
N ALA A 395 -22.85 -10.45 -5.42
CA ALA A 395 -21.46 -10.45 -5.89
C ALA A 395 -21.25 -9.51 -7.07
N GLY A 396 -20.09 -8.85 -7.12
CA GLY A 396 -19.60 -8.11 -8.28
C GLY A 396 -18.11 -8.35 -8.43
N LEU A 397 -17.71 -8.86 -9.59
CA LEU A 397 -16.33 -9.26 -9.88
C LEU A 397 -15.93 -8.67 -11.22
N VAL A 398 -14.67 -8.23 -11.33
CA VAL A 398 -14.06 -7.93 -12.63
C VAL A 398 -13.79 -9.25 -13.38
N ALA A 399 -13.80 -9.21 -14.71
CA ALA A 399 -13.60 -10.39 -15.57
C ALA A 399 -12.98 -10.03 -16.92
N THR A 400 -12.30 -10.99 -17.55
CA THR A 400 -11.89 -10.83 -18.96
C THR A 400 -13.10 -10.65 -19.88
N ASN A 401 -12.91 -9.89 -20.96
CA ASN A 401 -13.91 -9.73 -22.02
C ASN A 401 -14.36 -11.09 -22.65
N SER A 402 -13.54 -12.14 -22.47
CA SER A 402 -13.79 -13.50 -22.93
C SER A 402 -14.88 -14.23 -22.14
N ILE A 403 -15.25 -13.76 -20.93
CA ILE A 403 -16.25 -14.42 -20.07
C ILE A 403 -17.61 -14.61 -20.76
N ARG A 404 -17.86 -13.80 -21.79
CA ARG A 404 -19.08 -13.72 -22.59
C ARG A 404 -19.23 -14.82 -23.64
N GLY A 405 -18.17 -15.57 -23.94
CA GLY A 405 -18.11 -16.53 -25.05
C GLY A 405 -17.72 -17.95 -24.67
N GLY A 406 -17.83 -18.86 -25.64
CA GLY A 406 -17.26 -20.22 -25.60
C GLY A 406 -17.61 -21.03 -24.34
N ALA A 407 -16.57 -21.51 -23.64
CA ALA A 407 -16.71 -22.27 -22.40
C ALA A 407 -17.25 -21.41 -21.25
N ASN A 408 -16.75 -20.19 -21.11
CA ASN A 408 -17.07 -19.26 -20.02
C ASN A 408 -18.56 -18.93 -19.98
N ARG A 409 -19.16 -18.72 -21.16
CA ARG A 409 -20.58 -18.37 -21.31
C ARG A 409 -21.52 -19.36 -20.62
N LYS A 410 -21.16 -20.65 -20.57
CA LYS A 410 -21.96 -21.70 -19.89
C LYS A 410 -22.08 -21.48 -18.39
N VAL A 411 -21.09 -20.84 -17.76
CA VAL A 411 -21.14 -20.45 -16.33
C VAL A 411 -22.10 -19.29 -16.14
N LEU A 412 -22.05 -18.26 -16.99
CA LEU A 412 -23.03 -17.15 -16.96
C LEU A 412 -24.47 -17.63 -17.23
N ASP A 413 -24.67 -18.54 -18.18
CA ASP A 413 -25.97 -19.17 -18.45
C ASP A 413 -26.46 -20.07 -17.30
N THR A 414 -25.58 -20.45 -16.37
CA THR A 414 -25.92 -21.22 -15.16
C THR A 414 -26.23 -20.27 -13.99
N ILE A 415 -25.49 -19.16 -13.87
CA ILE A 415 -25.82 -18.02 -13.00
C ILE A 415 -27.24 -17.54 -13.26
N CYS A 416 -27.59 -17.25 -14.52
CA CYS A 416 -28.93 -16.79 -14.90
C CYS A 416 -30.09 -17.80 -14.69
N LYS A 417 -29.80 -19.05 -14.29
CA LYS A 417 -30.84 -20.05 -13.92
C LYS A 417 -31.14 -20.10 -12.43
N SER A 418 -30.20 -19.70 -11.56
CA SER A 418 -30.36 -19.76 -10.10
C SER A 418 -30.27 -18.41 -9.39
N THR A 419 -29.90 -17.36 -10.11
CA THR A 419 -29.80 -15.97 -9.66
C THR A 419 -29.94 -15.05 -10.89
N ARG A 420 -29.76 -13.73 -10.73
CA ARG A 420 -29.82 -12.77 -11.85
C ARG A 420 -28.58 -11.88 -11.92
N ILE A 421 -28.20 -11.53 -13.14
CA ILE A 421 -27.37 -10.36 -13.40
C ILE A 421 -28.25 -9.11 -13.28
N PHE A 422 -27.81 -8.08 -12.56
CA PHE A 422 -28.61 -6.86 -12.33
C PHE A 422 -27.89 -5.55 -12.71
N GLU A 423 -26.57 -5.56 -12.88
CA GLU A 423 -25.80 -4.41 -13.37
C GLU A 423 -24.62 -4.85 -14.24
N ALA A 424 -24.10 -3.94 -15.07
CA ALA A 424 -23.19 -4.26 -16.17
C ALA A 424 -22.48 -3.01 -16.70
N TRP A 425 -21.17 -3.06 -16.92
CA TRP A 425 -20.38 -1.99 -17.55
C TRP A 425 -19.60 -2.55 -18.73
N SER A 426 -19.80 -2.00 -19.94
CA SER A 426 -19.09 -2.45 -21.14
C SER A 426 -17.58 -2.14 -21.03
N ASP A 427 -16.77 -2.88 -21.78
CA ASP A 427 -15.30 -2.80 -21.70
C ASP A 427 -14.79 -1.38 -21.96
N GLU A 428 -14.05 -0.82 -21.01
CA GLU A 428 -13.34 0.44 -21.16
C GLU A 428 -11.88 0.18 -21.58
N PRO A 429 -11.23 1.11 -22.30
CA PRO A 429 -9.84 0.97 -22.71
C PRO A 429 -8.92 0.99 -21.47
N TRP A 430 -8.40 -0.18 -21.10
CA TRP A 430 -7.51 -0.34 -19.95
C TRP A 430 -6.17 0.36 -20.19
N VAL A 431 -5.99 1.54 -19.60
CA VAL A 431 -4.72 2.31 -19.66
C VAL A 431 -3.80 1.88 -18.53
N ASN A 432 -3.17 0.72 -18.71
CA ASN A 432 -1.97 0.32 -17.99
C ASN A 432 -0.92 -0.10 -19.04
N GLU A 433 0.38 0.13 -18.78
CA GLU A 433 1.49 -0.10 -19.72
C GLU A 433 1.81 -1.61 -19.87
N GLY A 434 0.83 -2.41 -20.31
CA GLY A 434 0.99 -3.86 -20.40
C GLY A 434 -0.11 -4.68 -21.09
N ALA A 435 -1.34 -4.16 -21.32
CA ALA A 435 -2.37 -4.92 -22.03
C ALA A 435 -3.44 -4.02 -22.68
N ALA A 436 -3.60 -4.10 -24.01
CA ALA A 436 -4.59 -3.31 -24.76
C ALA A 436 -5.76 -4.17 -25.28
N VAL A 437 -6.98 -3.86 -24.83
CA VAL A 437 -8.25 -4.45 -25.31
C VAL A 437 -9.30 -3.34 -25.48
N ARG A 438 -10.18 -3.44 -26.50
CA ARG A 438 -11.21 -2.44 -26.86
C ARG A 438 -12.49 -3.12 -27.36
N VAL A 439 -13.69 -2.67 -26.96
CA VAL A 439 -15.02 -3.15 -27.43
C VAL A 439 -16.07 -2.01 -27.47
N SER A 440 -17.18 -2.15 -28.23
CA SER A 440 -18.21 -1.11 -28.45
C SER A 440 -19.66 -1.66 -28.64
N THR A 441 -20.64 -0.82 -29.04
CA THR A 441 -22.12 -0.95 -28.88
C THR A 441 -22.89 -0.78 -30.23
N PRO A 442 -24.25 -0.66 -30.39
CA PRO A 442 -25.43 -0.62 -29.46
C PRO A 442 -26.66 -1.52 -29.93
N PRO A 443 -27.99 -1.21 -29.73
CA PRO A 443 -28.82 -1.38 -28.51
C PRO A 443 -30.23 -2.06 -28.68
N LEU A 444 -30.91 -2.48 -27.58
CA LEU A 444 -32.37 -2.25 -27.27
C LEU A 444 -32.76 -2.69 -25.82
N ALA A 445 -34.04 -2.59 -25.39
CA ALA A 445 -34.40 -2.46 -23.95
C ALA A 445 -35.74 -3.09 -23.43
N SER A 446 -35.92 -3.05 -22.09
CA SER A 446 -37.17 -2.91 -21.27
C SER A 446 -37.72 -4.08 -20.40
N CYS A 447 -38.04 -3.73 -19.12
CA CYS A 447 -39.05 -4.28 -18.16
C CYS A 447 -39.08 -5.80 -17.80
N THR A 448 -39.70 -6.28 -16.69
CA THR A 448 -40.50 -5.68 -15.59
C THR A 448 -40.21 -6.38 -14.24
N ALA A 449 -40.80 -5.93 -13.11
CA ALA A 449 -40.44 -6.40 -11.75
C ALA A 449 -41.38 -7.47 -11.13
N ALA A 450 -40.80 -8.36 -10.33
CA ALA A 450 -41.44 -9.15 -9.26
C ALA A 450 -40.39 -9.56 -8.20
N CYS A 451 -40.80 -9.82 -6.96
CA CYS A 451 -39.90 -10.13 -5.83
C CYS A 451 -40.16 -11.50 -5.20
N THR A 452 -39.17 -12.39 -5.26
CA THR A 452 -38.81 -13.41 -4.23
C THR A 452 -37.39 -13.90 -4.53
N ASN A 453 -36.63 -14.31 -3.50
CA ASN A 453 -35.27 -14.88 -3.59
C ASN A 453 -34.28 -14.08 -4.47
N SER A 454 -34.00 -12.82 -4.11
CA SER A 454 -33.16 -11.92 -4.92
C SER A 454 -31.66 -12.05 -4.66
N GLY A 455 -31.06 -13.18 -5.06
CA GLY A 455 -29.62 -13.21 -5.39
C GLY A 455 -29.30 -12.21 -6.51
N ARG A 456 -28.09 -11.64 -6.51
CA ARG A 456 -27.72 -10.55 -7.43
C ARG A 456 -26.23 -10.58 -7.84
N CYS A 457 -25.95 -10.57 -9.14
CA CYS A 457 -24.62 -10.61 -9.77
C CYS A 457 -24.43 -9.52 -10.86
N ALA A 458 -23.22 -9.24 -11.36
CA ALA A 458 -22.96 -8.22 -12.39
C ALA A 458 -22.01 -8.69 -13.52
N CYS A 459 -22.39 -8.57 -14.81
CA CYS A 459 -21.62 -9.04 -15.99
C CYS A 459 -21.97 -8.27 -17.30
N THR A 460 -21.12 -8.31 -18.35
CA THR A 460 -21.03 -7.24 -19.39
C THR A 460 -21.19 -7.69 -20.87
N TRP A 461 -21.14 -6.77 -21.86
CA TRP A 461 -21.25 -6.91 -23.35
C TRP A 461 -20.48 -5.75 -24.08
N LEU A 462 -20.28 -5.60 -25.41
CA LEU A 462 -20.77 -6.31 -26.62
C LEU A 462 -19.68 -6.51 -27.74
N GLY A 463 -19.54 -5.60 -28.74
CA GLY A 463 -18.70 -5.72 -29.97
C GLY A 463 -19.37 -5.17 -31.26
N VAL A 464 -18.78 -5.09 -32.48
CA VAL A 464 -17.44 -5.44 -33.05
C VAL A 464 -17.22 -4.67 -34.39
N GLY A 465 -15.99 -4.25 -34.78
CA GLY A 465 -15.59 -4.04 -36.21
C GLY A 465 -14.66 -2.85 -36.58
N ASN A 466 -13.51 -3.15 -37.23
CA ASN A 466 -12.54 -2.31 -37.99
C ASN A 466 -11.88 -1.03 -37.37
N ASP A 467 -10.62 -0.80 -37.79
CA ASP A 467 -9.66 0.25 -37.36
C ASP A 467 -9.52 1.35 -38.46
N PRO A 468 -9.12 2.63 -38.18
CA PRO A 468 -7.69 2.96 -38.04
C PRO A 468 -7.29 4.15 -37.11
N ARG A 469 -6.21 3.94 -36.32
CA ARG A 469 -5.06 4.84 -36.00
C ARG A 469 -5.24 6.32 -35.53
N TYR A 470 -4.35 6.75 -34.62
CA TYR A 470 -3.97 8.18 -34.39
C TYR A 470 -2.46 8.32 -34.06
N THR A 471 -1.92 9.54 -34.07
CA THR A 471 -0.48 9.89 -34.04
C THR A 471 -0.14 10.86 -32.90
N PRO A 472 1.00 10.74 -32.17
CA PRO A 472 1.28 11.55 -30.98
C PRO A 472 2.06 12.84 -31.23
N THR A 473 1.63 13.96 -30.61
CA THR A 473 2.44 15.20 -30.46
C THR A 473 2.14 15.98 -29.17
N THR A 474 3.09 15.94 -28.23
CA THR A 474 3.63 17.05 -27.39
C THR A 474 2.73 17.98 -26.55
N CYS A 475 2.98 17.96 -25.23
CA CYS A 475 3.19 19.09 -24.30
C CYS A 475 3.95 18.51 -23.07
N PHE A 476 4.92 19.14 -22.39
CA PHE A 476 5.43 20.52 -22.39
C PHE A 476 6.97 20.56 -22.47
N GLU A 477 7.55 21.72 -22.79
CA GLU A 477 8.98 22.04 -22.60
C GLU A 477 9.21 22.88 -21.32
N THR A 478 10.43 22.87 -20.78
CA THR A 478 10.85 23.71 -19.63
C THR A 478 12.05 24.59 -19.98
N PHE A 479 12.02 25.85 -19.53
CA PHE A 479 13.04 26.86 -19.82
C PHE A 479 14.41 26.53 -19.19
N PRO A 480 15.54 26.65 -19.92
CA PRO A 480 16.86 26.38 -19.38
C PRO A 480 17.44 27.57 -18.59
N PHE A 481 18.17 27.26 -17.51
CA PHE A 481 19.13 28.18 -16.89
C PHE A 481 20.53 27.98 -17.51
N PRO A 482 21.44 28.98 -17.43
CA PRO A 482 22.82 28.82 -17.86
C PRO A 482 23.55 27.70 -17.11
N GLU A 483 24.47 27.03 -17.80
CA GLU A 483 25.23 25.91 -17.25
C GLU A 483 26.16 26.35 -16.10
N GLY A 484 26.13 25.61 -14.98
CA GLY A 484 27.06 25.80 -13.86
C GLY A 484 26.58 26.68 -12.68
N LEU A 485 25.32 27.12 -12.63
CA LEU A 485 24.78 27.88 -11.49
C LEU A 485 23.41 27.35 -11.02
N THR A 486 23.33 26.78 -9.82
CA THR A 486 22.06 26.48 -9.12
C THR A 486 22.14 26.83 -7.63
N PRO A 487 21.02 27.07 -6.91
CA PRO A 487 21.05 27.51 -5.51
C PRO A 487 21.50 26.48 -4.45
N LEU A 488 22.14 25.37 -4.83
CA LEU A 488 22.47 24.25 -3.93
C LEU A 488 23.85 24.35 -3.26
N ASP A 489 24.77 25.15 -3.79
CA ASP A 489 26.21 25.01 -3.52
C ASP A 489 26.73 25.59 -2.19
N THR A 490 25.87 26.24 -1.37
CA THR A 490 26.32 27.00 -0.18
C THR A 490 25.54 26.77 1.12
N ALA A 491 24.51 25.92 1.14
CA ALA A 491 23.46 25.99 2.16
C ALA A 491 23.72 25.28 3.52
N HIS A 492 24.79 24.48 3.68
CA HIS A 492 24.84 23.45 4.73
C HIS A 492 26.20 23.29 5.46
N GLN A 493 26.60 24.25 6.29
CA GLN A 493 27.69 24.07 7.27
C GLN A 493 27.31 24.62 8.65
N GLN A 494 27.75 23.92 9.71
CA GLN A 494 27.68 24.36 11.11
C GLN A 494 29.09 24.43 11.70
N THR A 495 29.31 25.37 12.62
CA THR A 495 30.61 25.62 13.28
C THR A 495 30.42 25.89 14.76
N GLU A 496 31.25 25.29 15.60
CA GLU A 496 31.41 25.63 17.03
C GLU A 496 32.84 26.16 17.29
N THR A 497 33.04 26.87 18.40
CA THR A 497 34.32 27.53 18.73
C THR A 497 34.96 26.93 19.98
N LEU A 498 36.28 26.74 19.96
CA LEU A 498 37.06 26.24 21.10
C LEU A 498 37.69 27.38 21.89
N GLU A 499 37.95 27.18 23.20
CA GLU A 499 38.59 28.19 24.07
C GLU A 499 39.95 28.71 23.55
N ASN A 500 40.66 27.89 22.77
CA ASN A 500 41.94 28.23 22.15
C ASN A 500 41.77 28.80 20.72
N GLY A 501 40.77 29.65 20.50
CA GLY A 501 40.57 30.45 19.27
C GLY A 501 40.21 29.71 17.98
N GLY A 502 40.41 28.40 17.89
CA GLY A 502 40.11 27.60 16.69
C GLY A 502 38.63 27.23 16.56
N ASN A 503 38.11 27.25 15.34
CA ASN A 503 36.76 26.77 15.02
C ASN A 503 36.77 25.26 14.68
N TYR A 504 35.69 24.58 15.03
CA TYR A 504 35.44 23.17 14.75
C TYR A 504 34.74 23.03 13.39
N LEU A 505 35.41 22.38 12.44
CA LEU A 505 34.85 22.08 11.12
C LEU A 505 34.62 20.56 10.99
N CYS A 506 33.35 20.16 10.96
CA CYS A 506 32.96 18.78 10.73
C CYS A 506 32.67 18.60 9.23
N SER A 507 33.60 17.98 8.49
CA SER A 507 33.47 17.83 7.04
C SER A 507 32.42 16.77 6.67
N ALA A 508 31.50 17.13 5.78
CA ALA A 508 30.36 16.29 5.40
C ALA A 508 30.25 16.11 3.88
N ARG A 509 30.13 14.85 3.46
CA ARG A 509 29.69 14.33 2.14
C ARG A 509 30.50 14.76 0.89
N GLN A 510 31.00 13.75 0.15
CA GLN A 510 31.23 13.89 -1.29
C GLN A 510 29.88 13.88 -2.04
N PRO A 511 29.69 14.72 -3.07
CA PRO A 511 28.69 14.49 -4.11
C PRO A 511 29.06 13.23 -4.93
N ARG A 512 28.08 12.39 -5.29
CA ARG A 512 28.29 11.27 -6.23
C ARG A 512 27.81 11.65 -7.63
N GLY A 513 28.64 12.41 -8.34
CA GLY A 513 28.48 12.63 -9.78
C GLY A 513 29.08 11.47 -10.58
N GLY A 514 28.26 10.74 -11.34
CA GLY A 514 28.73 9.77 -12.33
C GLY A 514 28.90 10.44 -13.69
N TYR A 515 30.07 10.32 -14.31
CA TYR A 515 30.27 10.78 -15.67
C TYR A 515 29.66 9.81 -16.68
N GLN A 516 28.69 10.28 -17.47
CA GLN A 516 28.49 9.72 -18.81
C GLN A 516 29.66 10.17 -19.70
N ARG A 517 30.14 9.26 -20.55
CA ARG A 517 31.05 9.63 -21.64
C ARG A 517 30.24 10.18 -22.81
N TYR A 518 30.68 11.30 -23.35
CA TYR A 518 30.54 11.58 -24.78
C TYR A 518 31.93 11.49 -25.42
N SER A 519 31.99 10.81 -26.56
CA SER A 519 33.21 10.55 -27.33
C SER A 519 33.43 11.58 -28.42
N ASN A 520 34.69 11.88 -28.69
CA ASN A 520 35.29 11.35 -29.92
C ASN A 520 36.24 10.22 -29.51
#